data_AF-A0A2K4IDZ6-F1
#
_entry.id   AF-A0A2K4IDZ6-F1
#
_cell.length_a   1.000
_cell.length_b   1.000
_cell.length_c   1.000
_cell.angle_alpha   90.00
_cell.angle_beta   90.00
_cell.angle_gamma   90.00
#
_symmetry.space_group_name_H-M   'P 1'
#
loop_
_entity.id
_entity.type
_entity.pdbx_description
1 polymer ?
#
loop_
_entity_poly.entity_id
_entity_poly.type
_entity_poly.pdbx_seq_one_letter_code
_entity_poly.pdbx_strand_id
1 'polypeptide(L)'
;MARFKRRERDAAAAVTARTSTIEMDSSEARPPVFSFEYLQNGWCIQDCEAVERSKMLERLRIPGKMPWRELRKERRHRYGCETIERNSLKVGIPDFLTGDVRLLVFRAFERVAMVGYKNHRVFYVMWIDREFKLYKH
;
A
#
# COMPACT_ATOMS: atom_id res chain seq x y z
N MET A 1 13.93 54.46 -12.59
CA MET A 1 14.18 53.55 -11.44
C MET A 1 12.86 52.97 -10.97
N ALA A 2 12.59 51.69 -11.23
CA ALA A 2 11.33 51.04 -10.83
C ALA A 2 11.49 50.38 -9.44
N ARG A 3 10.63 50.77 -8.49
CA ARG A 3 10.57 50.17 -7.15
C ARG A 3 9.94 48.78 -7.24
N PHE A 4 10.72 47.74 -6.96
CA PHE A 4 10.20 46.40 -6.71
C PHE A 4 9.41 46.40 -5.40
N LYS A 5 8.09 46.23 -5.48
CA LYS A 5 7.23 46.04 -4.31
C LYS A 5 7.34 44.58 -3.88
N ARG A 6 8.09 44.32 -2.81
CA ARG A 6 8.24 42.99 -2.21
C ARG A 6 6.87 42.58 -1.65
N ARG A 7 6.25 41.57 -2.26
CA ARG A 7 5.00 40.98 -1.75
C ARG A 7 5.37 40.22 -0.47
N GLU A 8 4.97 40.74 0.68
CA GLU A 8 5.09 40.04 1.96
C GLU A 8 4.34 38.71 1.83
N ARG A 9 5.03 37.60 2.08
CA ARG A 9 4.39 36.29 2.15
C ARG A 9 3.70 36.25 3.50
N ASP A 10 2.37 36.22 3.51
CA ASP A 10 1.61 35.85 4.70
C ASP A 10 2.21 34.55 5.25
N ALA A 11 2.59 34.56 6.53
CA ALA A 11 3.11 33.38 7.20
C ALA A 11 2.05 32.29 7.12
N ALA A 12 2.26 31.30 6.25
CA ALA A 12 1.36 30.17 6.10
C ALA A 12 1.17 29.55 7.49
N ALA A 13 -0.08 29.52 7.97
CA ALA A 13 -0.41 28.89 9.24
C ALA A 13 0.23 27.50 9.30
N ALA A 14 1.04 27.24 10.33
CA ALA A 14 1.75 25.98 10.46
C ALA A 14 0.74 24.82 10.50
N VAL A 15 0.68 24.05 9.42
CA VAL A 15 -0.17 22.87 9.33
C VAL A 15 0.37 21.85 10.33
N THR A 16 -0.33 21.67 11.45
CA THR A 16 0.01 20.65 12.44
C THR A 16 -0.81 19.40 12.16
N ALA A 17 -0.15 18.26 12.00
CA ALA A 17 -0.85 16.98 11.87
C ALA A 17 -1.59 16.67 13.18
N ARG A 18 -2.78 16.08 13.09
CA ARG A 18 -3.43 15.51 14.27
C ARG A 18 -2.55 14.37 14.76
N THR A 19 -1.90 14.54 15.90
CA THR A 19 -1.27 13.45 16.63
C THR A 19 -2.39 12.55 17.13
N SER A 20 -2.58 11.41 16.48
CA SER A 20 -3.46 10.38 17.03
C SER A 20 -2.85 9.89 18.34
N THR A 21 -3.59 9.97 19.43
CA THR A 21 -3.31 9.18 20.62
C THR A 21 -3.13 7.74 20.18
N ILE A 22 -1.98 7.14 20.52
CA ILE A 22 -1.73 5.71 20.30
C ILE A 22 -2.64 4.98 21.28
N GLU A 23 -3.94 4.97 21.02
CA GLU A 23 -4.80 4.01 21.70
C GLU A 23 -4.36 2.64 21.21
N MET A 24 -4.17 1.71 22.15
CA MET A 24 -3.94 0.27 21.91
C MET A 24 -5.17 -0.41 21.30
N ASP A 25 -5.91 0.30 20.45
CA ASP A 25 -6.89 -0.32 19.60
C ASP A 25 -6.15 -1.26 18.65
N SER A 26 -6.50 -2.54 18.71
CA SER A 26 -5.76 -3.60 18.01
C SER A 26 -5.57 -3.20 16.55
N SER A 27 -4.43 -3.54 15.94
CA SER A 27 -4.20 -3.21 14.52
C SER A 27 -5.33 -3.72 13.60
N GLU A 28 -6.12 -4.69 14.05
CA GLU A 28 -7.31 -5.23 13.37
C GLU A 28 -8.48 -4.24 13.30
N ALA A 29 -8.59 -3.30 14.24
CA ALA A 29 -9.66 -2.32 14.31
C ALA A 29 -9.43 -1.06 13.46
N ARG A 30 -8.22 -0.90 12.94
CA ARG A 30 -7.82 0.27 12.17
C ARG A 30 -7.62 -0.06 10.68
N PRO A 31 -7.85 0.90 9.77
CA PRO A 31 -7.53 0.71 8.38
C PRO A 31 -6.04 0.56 8.11
N PRO A 32 -5.62 -0.18 7.06
CA PRO A 32 -4.22 -0.28 6.67
C PRO A 32 -3.61 1.07 6.34
N VAL A 33 -2.33 1.23 6.70
CA VAL A 33 -1.46 2.24 6.10
C VAL A 33 -0.65 1.56 5.01
N PHE A 34 -0.73 2.04 3.78
CA PHE A 34 0.04 1.48 2.67
C PHE A 34 1.42 2.12 2.62
N SER A 35 2.47 1.30 2.77
CA SER A 35 3.86 1.73 2.58
C SER A 35 4.41 1.12 1.30
N PHE A 36 5.10 1.94 0.51
CA PHE A 36 5.80 1.53 -0.72
C PHE A 36 7.32 1.56 -0.55
N GLU A 37 7.80 1.69 0.69
CA GLU A 37 9.21 1.82 1.06
C GLU A 37 10.10 0.70 0.49
N TYR A 38 9.56 -0.51 0.42
CA TYR A 38 10.30 -1.73 0.03
C TYR A 38 9.87 -2.29 -1.33
N LEU A 39 9.30 -1.47 -2.21
CA LEU A 39 8.97 -1.90 -3.57
C LEU A 39 10.21 -2.44 -4.29
N GLN A 40 10.07 -3.62 -4.88
CA GLN A 40 11.16 -4.28 -5.61
C GLN A 40 11.20 -3.79 -7.07
N ASN A 41 12.41 -3.62 -7.60
CA ASN A 41 12.63 -3.28 -9.01
C ASN A 41 12.01 -4.35 -9.94
N GLY A 42 11.42 -3.92 -11.05
CA GLY A 42 10.70 -4.80 -11.99
C GLY A 42 9.29 -5.19 -11.53
N TRP A 43 8.91 -4.82 -10.30
CA TRP A 43 7.58 -4.98 -9.71
C TRP A 43 7.15 -3.70 -8.99
N CYS A 44 7.62 -2.55 -9.48
CA CYS A 44 7.49 -1.23 -8.88
C CYS A 44 6.36 -0.42 -9.55
N ILE A 45 5.89 0.63 -8.87
CA ILE A 45 4.93 1.58 -9.44
C ILE A 45 5.48 2.28 -10.69
N GLN A 46 6.81 2.40 -10.78
CA GLN A 46 7.51 2.96 -11.93
C GLN A 46 7.37 2.06 -13.18
N ASP A 47 7.16 0.76 -12.99
CA ASP A 47 6.95 -0.20 -14.08
C ASP A 47 5.51 -0.17 -14.60
N CYS A 48 4.56 0.37 -13.83
CA CYS A 48 3.16 0.51 -14.23
C CYS A 48 2.95 1.56 -15.34
N GLU A 49 1.99 1.32 -16.21
CA GLU A 49 1.44 2.32 -17.12
C GLU A 49 0.65 3.39 -16.35
N ALA A 50 0.46 4.56 -16.96
CA ALA A 50 -0.24 5.68 -16.33
C ALA A 50 -1.67 5.30 -15.88
N VAL A 51 -2.41 4.55 -16.70
CA VAL A 51 -3.75 4.08 -16.36
C VAL A 51 -3.75 3.11 -15.18
N GLU A 52 -2.73 2.26 -15.09
CA GLU A 52 -2.58 1.27 -14.01
C GLU A 52 -2.35 1.97 -12.66
N ARG A 53 -1.48 3.00 -12.66
CA ARG A 53 -1.21 3.82 -11.48
C ARG A 53 -2.49 4.50 -10.97
N SER A 54 -3.25 5.12 -11.87
CA SER A 54 -4.51 5.79 -11.52
C SER A 54 -5.54 4.82 -10.94
N LYS A 55 -5.80 3.70 -11.63
CA LYS A 55 -6.75 2.68 -11.16
C LYS A 55 -6.33 2.09 -9.81
N MET A 56 -5.04 1.90 -9.58
CA MET A 56 -4.53 1.41 -8.29
C MET A 56 -4.79 2.42 -7.15
N LEU A 57 -4.53 3.70 -7.38
CA LEU A 57 -4.78 4.75 -6.39
C LEU A 57 -6.27 4.88 -6.06
N GLU A 58 -7.13 4.85 -7.08
CA GLU A 58 -8.58 4.80 -6.91
C GLU A 58 -8.99 3.60 -6.06
N ARG A 59 -8.40 2.42 -6.33
CA ARG A 59 -8.68 1.22 -5.58
C ARG A 59 -8.29 1.34 -4.12
N LEU A 60 -7.09 1.81 -3.82
CA LEU A 60 -6.53 1.94 -2.47
C LEU A 60 -7.38 2.83 -1.55
N ARG A 61 -8.19 3.73 -2.12
CA ARG A 61 -9.05 4.64 -1.38
C ARG A 61 -10.00 3.93 -0.42
N ILE A 62 -10.56 2.79 -0.83
CA ILE A 62 -11.55 2.05 -0.05
C ILE A 62 -10.88 1.15 1.00
N PRO A 63 -9.90 0.28 0.67
CA PRO A 63 -9.17 -0.48 1.68
C PRO A 63 -8.50 0.41 2.72
N GLY A 64 -7.96 1.57 2.34
CA GLY A 64 -7.36 2.54 3.26
C GLY A 64 -8.33 3.19 4.26
N LYS A 65 -9.63 2.90 4.16
CA LYS A 65 -10.68 3.35 5.08
C LYS A 65 -11.32 2.22 5.88
N MET A 66 -11.07 0.96 5.52
CA MET A 66 -11.71 -0.19 6.16
C MET A 66 -10.76 -0.87 7.15
N PRO A 67 -11.20 -1.15 8.39
CA PRO A 67 -10.46 -1.94 9.36
C PRO A 67 -9.94 -3.27 8.79
N TRP A 68 -8.74 -3.67 9.21
CA TRP A 68 -8.15 -4.96 8.84
C TRP A 68 -9.07 -6.16 9.10
N ARG A 69 -9.83 -6.16 10.20
CA ARG A 69 -10.80 -7.22 10.52
C ARG A 69 -11.93 -7.32 9.49
N GLU A 70 -12.30 -6.22 8.84
CA GLU A 70 -13.35 -6.16 7.83
C GLU A 70 -12.79 -6.57 6.47
N LEU A 71 -11.57 -6.11 6.14
CA LEU A 71 -10.85 -6.54 4.94
C LEU A 71 -10.69 -8.06 4.87
N ARG A 72 -10.40 -8.74 5.98
CA ARG A 72 -10.28 -10.21 6.02
C ARG A 72 -11.58 -10.96 5.77
N LYS A 73 -12.73 -10.33 6.02
CA LYS A 73 -14.06 -10.93 5.81
C LYS A 73 -14.58 -10.69 4.39
N GLU A 74 -14.01 -9.72 3.68
CA GLU A 74 -14.41 -9.37 2.32
C GLU A 74 -13.88 -10.38 1.29
N ARG A 75 -14.53 -10.47 0.13
CA ARG A 75 -14.09 -11.36 -0.95
C ARG A 75 -12.79 -10.84 -1.57
N ARG A 76 -11.85 -11.74 -1.88
CA ARG A 76 -10.55 -11.44 -2.54
C ARG A 76 -10.65 -10.69 -3.88
N HIS A 77 -11.77 -10.84 -4.59
CA HIS A 77 -12.01 -10.15 -5.87
C HIS A 77 -12.68 -8.77 -5.70
N ARG A 78 -13.23 -8.49 -4.51
CA ARG A 78 -13.59 -7.15 -4.04
C ARG A 78 -12.43 -6.65 -3.19
N TYR A 79 -12.68 -6.02 -2.04
CA TYR A 79 -11.66 -5.32 -1.25
C TYR A 79 -10.86 -6.22 -0.30
N GLY A 80 -11.16 -7.52 -0.26
CA GLY A 80 -10.47 -8.45 0.63
C GLY A 80 -9.06 -8.78 0.17
N CYS A 81 -8.32 -9.46 1.05
CA CYS A 81 -6.99 -9.99 0.76
C CYS A 81 -6.96 -11.51 0.88
N GLU A 82 -6.12 -12.15 0.07
CA GLU A 82 -5.77 -13.57 0.23
C GLU A 82 -4.34 -13.73 0.77
N THR A 83 -4.06 -14.85 1.41
CA THR A 83 -2.71 -15.23 1.84
C THR A 83 -2.10 -16.13 0.77
N ILE A 84 -0.83 -15.90 0.45
CA ILE A 84 -0.07 -16.77 -0.46
C ILE A 84 1.15 -17.34 0.25
N GLU A 85 1.55 -18.54 -0.17
CA GLU A 85 2.74 -19.21 0.35
C GLU A 85 4.01 -18.58 -0.21
N ARG A 86 5.07 -18.49 0.61
CA ARG A 86 6.36 -17.92 0.17
C ARG A 86 6.94 -18.68 -1.02
N ASN A 87 6.80 -20.00 -1.02
CA ASN A 87 7.28 -20.88 -2.10
C ASN A 87 6.47 -20.77 -3.41
N SER A 88 5.36 -20.02 -3.40
CA SER A 88 4.58 -19.76 -4.62
C SER A 88 5.15 -18.60 -5.45
N LEU A 89 6.00 -17.76 -4.85
CA LEU A 89 6.67 -16.65 -5.53
C LEU A 89 7.68 -17.17 -6.55
N LYS A 90 7.72 -16.53 -7.72
CA LYS A 90 8.66 -16.81 -8.80
C LYS A 90 9.83 -15.83 -8.84
N VAL A 91 10.01 -15.08 -7.75
CA VAL A 91 11.02 -14.02 -7.60
C VAL A 91 11.82 -14.22 -6.33
N GLY A 92 13.01 -13.61 -6.27
CA GLY A 92 13.80 -13.55 -5.04
C GLY A 92 13.02 -12.83 -3.92
N ILE A 93 13.08 -13.39 -2.72
CA ILE A 93 12.49 -12.80 -1.52
C ILE A 93 13.60 -12.03 -0.79
N PRO A 94 13.41 -10.73 -0.48
CA PRO A 94 14.40 -9.96 0.27
C PRO A 94 14.75 -10.60 1.62
N ASP A 95 16.03 -10.59 1.98
CA ASP A 95 16.57 -11.29 3.16
C ASP A 95 15.96 -10.82 4.49
N PHE A 96 15.51 -9.57 4.56
CA PHE A 96 14.86 -9.03 5.75
C PHE A 96 13.47 -9.62 6.01
N LEU A 97 12.86 -10.27 5.01
CA LEU A 97 11.63 -11.01 5.22
C LEU A 97 11.98 -12.38 5.81
N THR A 98 11.61 -12.59 7.07
CA THR A 98 11.77 -13.86 7.78
C THR A 98 10.67 -14.86 7.40
N GLY A 99 10.89 -16.14 7.70
CA GLY A 99 10.02 -17.25 7.26
C GLY A 99 8.61 -17.27 7.87
N ASP A 100 8.41 -16.58 8.99
CA ASP A 100 7.15 -16.44 9.71
C ASP A 100 6.23 -15.35 9.15
N VAL A 101 6.73 -14.52 8.23
CA VAL A 101 5.94 -13.43 7.63
C VAL A 101 4.93 -13.99 6.63
N ARG A 102 3.65 -13.74 6.90
CA ARG A 102 2.55 -14.03 5.96
C ARG A 102 2.48 -12.98 4.86
N LEU A 103 2.51 -13.46 3.61
CA LEU A 103 2.30 -12.62 2.44
C LEU A 103 0.82 -12.48 2.14
N LEU A 104 0.37 -11.24 1.93
CA LEU A 104 -1.00 -10.91 1.59
C LEU A 104 -1.05 -10.30 0.19
N VAL A 105 -2.14 -10.59 -0.51
CA VAL A 105 -2.41 -10.07 -1.85
C VAL A 105 -3.68 -9.22 -1.83
N PHE A 106 -3.56 -7.98 -2.29
CA PHE A 106 -4.70 -7.11 -2.60
C PHE A 106 -4.85 -6.96 -4.10
N ARG A 107 -5.97 -7.42 -4.66
CA ARG A 107 -6.25 -7.19 -6.08
C ARG A 107 -6.56 -5.73 -6.32
N ALA A 108 -5.76 -5.05 -7.13
CA ALA A 108 -5.96 -3.65 -7.47
C ALA A 108 -7.13 -3.52 -8.47
N PHE A 109 -6.94 -3.99 -9.70
CA PHE A 109 -7.94 -3.97 -10.78
C PHE A 109 -7.54 -5.03 -11.81
N GLU A 110 -8.50 -5.58 -12.56
CA GLU A 110 -8.23 -6.56 -13.64
C GLU A 110 -7.19 -7.61 -13.24
N ARG A 111 -5.99 -7.62 -13.86
CA ARG A 111 -4.88 -8.56 -13.58
C ARG A 111 -3.76 -7.96 -12.73
N VAL A 112 -4.03 -6.84 -12.07
CA VAL A 112 -3.07 -6.14 -11.22
C VAL A 112 -3.32 -6.45 -9.75
N ALA A 113 -2.28 -6.89 -9.05
CA ALA A 113 -2.30 -7.21 -7.63
C ALA A 113 -1.10 -6.61 -6.90
N MET A 114 -1.32 -6.14 -5.68
CA MET A 114 -0.27 -5.72 -4.75
C MET A 114 0.01 -6.86 -3.79
N VAL A 115 1.25 -7.30 -3.74
CA VAL A 115 1.72 -8.35 -2.84
C VAL A 115 2.67 -7.75 -1.83
N GLY A 116 2.50 -8.12 -0.58
CA GLY A 116 3.24 -7.52 0.53
C GLY A 116 2.99 -8.23 1.84
N TYR A 117 3.35 -7.59 2.93
CA TYR A 117 3.14 -8.14 4.27
C TYR A 117 2.56 -7.10 5.23
N LYS A 118 1.84 -7.59 6.23
CA LYS A 118 1.29 -6.75 7.30
C LYS A 118 2.26 -6.75 8.48
N ASN A 119 2.66 -5.56 8.93
CA ASN A 119 3.32 -5.35 10.21
C ASN A 119 2.54 -4.29 11.01
N HIS A 120 1.94 -4.72 12.13
CA HIS A 120 0.94 -3.95 12.87
C HIS A 120 -0.14 -3.38 11.93
N ARG A 121 -0.26 -2.06 11.82
CA ARG A 121 -1.26 -1.40 10.95
C ARG A 121 -0.76 -1.25 9.51
N VAL A 122 0.54 -1.31 9.28
CA VAL A 122 1.15 -1.02 7.98
C VAL A 122 1.09 -2.25 7.09
N PHE A 123 0.64 -2.06 5.86
CA PHE A 123 0.84 -3.01 4.76
C PHE A 123 2.01 -2.51 3.92
N TYR A 124 3.14 -3.22 4.00
CA TYR A 124 4.30 -2.96 3.18
C TYR A 124 4.12 -3.65 1.83
N VAL A 125 3.87 -2.85 0.80
CA VAL A 125 3.79 -3.30 -0.59
C VAL A 125 5.21 -3.60 -1.06
N MET A 126 5.44 -4.85 -1.46
CA MET A 126 6.73 -5.35 -1.92
C MET A 126 6.77 -5.48 -3.43
N TRP A 127 5.65 -5.94 -4.02
CA TRP A 127 5.54 -6.21 -5.45
C TRP A 127 4.19 -5.77 -6.00
N ILE A 128 4.19 -5.25 -7.22
CA ILE A 128 3.00 -5.00 -8.04
C ILE A 128 3.01 -6.00 -9.19
N ASP A 129 2.20 -7.05 -9.09
CA ASP A 129 2.03 -8.06 -10.13
C ASP A 129 0.99 -7.58 -11.14
N ARG A 130 1.43 -7.21 -12.34
CA ARG A 130 0.55 -6.62 -13.37
C ARG A 130 -0.07 -7.65 -14.32
N GLU A 131 0.51 -8.85 -14.36
CA GLU A 131 0.20 -9.85 -15.39
C GLU A 131 -0.05 -11.25 -14.80
N PHE A 132 -0.17 -11.35 -13.48
CA PHE A 132 -0.31 -12.62 -12.77
C PHE A 132 0.91 -13.55 -12.97
N LYS A 133 2.10 -12.93 -12.97
CA LYS A 133 3.37 -13.62 -13.18
C LYS A 133 4.20 -13.73 -11.91
N LEU A 134 3.90 -12.96 -10.87
CA LEU A 134 4.71 -12.91 -9.64
C LEU A 134 4.66 -14.22 -8.87
N TYR A 135 3.51 -14.89 -8.82
CA TYR A 135 3.30 -16.13 -8.08
C TYR A 135 2.46 -17.15 -8.85
N LYS A 136 2.24 -18.33 -8.26
CA LYS A 136 1.32 -19.34 -8.77
C LYS A 136 -0.13 -18.97 -8.40
N HIS A 137 -0.87 -18.45 -9.39
CA HIS A 137 -2.29 -18.08 -9.29
C HIS A 137 -3.23 -19.29 -9.28
#